data_AF-A0A8S3JP08-F1
#
_entry.id   AF-A0A8S3JP08-F1
#
_cell.length_a   1.000
_cell.length_b   1.000
_cell.length_c   1.000
_cell.angle_alpha   90.00
_cell.angle_beta   90.00
_cell.angle_gamma   90.00
#
_symmetry.space_group_name_H-M   'P 1'
#
loop_
_entity.id
_entity.type
_entity.pdbx_description
1 polymer ?
#
loop_
_entity_poly.entity_id
_entity_poly.type
_entity_poly.pdbx_seq_one_letter_code
_entity_poly.pdbx_strand_id
1 'polypeptide(L)'
;MTGTEKLNWSGYTLVLPSICHCHVGQLAVDTLINTLNMKSVHILNWTCVEPVIAYDPYENTSRENLAFSIEVYEEPSLKILVIQQRGNIVLGKRQEFVD
;
A
#
# COMPACT_ATOMS: atom_id res chain seq x y z
N MET A 1 -12.50 -2.33 -18.81
CA MET A 1 -11.07 -2.21 -19.15
C MET A 1 -10.40 -3.48 -18.63
N THR A 2 -10.60 -4.65 -19.23
CA THR A 2 -9.87 -5.24 -20.38
C THR A 2 -8.36 -5.04 -20.30
N GLY A 3 -7.69 -6.03 -19.69
CA GLY A 3 -6.24 -6.16 -19.65
C GLY A 3 -5.76 -6.82 -18.36
N THR A 4 -5.85 -8.14 -18.26
CA THR A 4 -5.02 -8.90 -17.30
C THR A 4 -3.60 -8.92 -17.86
N GLU A 5 -2.97 -7.75 -17.95
CA GLU A 5 -1.53 -7.68 -18.15
C GLU A 5 -0.88 -8.30 -16.92
N LYS A 6 -0.05 -9.30 -17.14
CA LYS A 6 0.66 -9.96 -16.06
C LYS A 6 1.70 -8.97 -15.53
N LEU A 7 1.39 -8.33 -14.41
CA LEU A 7 2.32 -7.45 -13.71
C LEU A 7 3.63 -8.23 -13.46
N ASN A 8 4.75 -7.67 -13.91
CA ASN A 8 6.06 -8.27 -13.78
C ASN A 8 6.98 -7.35 -12.96
N TRP A 9 7.13 -7.70 -11.69
CA TRP A 9 7.99 -6.98 -10.75
C TRP A 9 9.37 -7.62 -10.57
N SER A 10 9.83 -8.39 -11.57
CA SER A 10 11.18 -8.96 -11.53
C SER A 10 12.24 -7.86 -11.48
N GLY A 11 13.10 -7.92 -10.47
CA GLY A 11 14.15 -6.93 -10.22
C GLY A 11 13.66 -5.64 -9.56
N TYR A 12 12.40 -5.59 -9.09
CA TYR A 12 11.93 -4.51 -8.24
C TYR A 12 12.41 -4.69 -6.79
N THR A 13 12.61 -3.57 -6.11
CA THR A 13 12.81 -3.54 -4.66
C THR A 13 11.47 -3.28 -3.97
N LEU A 14 11.11 -4.14 -3.01
CA LEU A 14 9.92 -3.97 -2.19
C LEU A 14 10.26 -3.22 -0.90
N VAL A 15 9.56 -2.12 -0.65
CA VAL A 15 9.56 -1.38 0.61
C VAL A 15 8.31 -1.78 1.40
N LEU A 16 8.51 -2.53 2.48
CA LEU A 16 7.46 -2.93 3.40
C LEU A 16 7.63 -2.15 4.72
N PRO A 17 6.67 -1.29 5.11
CA PRO A 17 6.76 -0.55 6.35
C PRO A 17 6.62 -1.49 7.55
N SER A 18 7.41 -1.24 8.59
CA SER A 18 7.15 -1.83 9.90
C SER A 18 5.96 -1.13 10.54
N ILE A 19 4.96 -1.91 10.96
CA ILE A 19 3.86 -1.43 11.79
C ILE A 19 4.30 -1.50 13.25
N CYS A 20 4.68 -0.36 13.81
CA CYS A 20 5.23 -0.27 15.15
C CYS A 20 4.77 1.00 15.87
N HIS A 21 5.18 1.15 17.13
CA HIS A 21 4.92 2.34 17.93
C HIS A 21 5.34 3.61 17.17
N CYS A 22 4.47 4.61 17.17
CA CYS A 22 4.64 5.91 16.49
C CYS A 22 4.52 5.90 14.95
N HIS A 23 4.16 4.79 14.30
CA HIS A 23 3.81 4.74 12.87
C HIS A 23 4.90 5.30 11.92
N VAL A 24 6.17 5.32 12.35
CA VAL A 24 7.25 5.96 11.60
C VAL A 24 7.43 5.31 10.23
N GLY A 25 7.34 3.97 10.16
CA GLY A 25 7.38 3.25 8.89
C GLY A 25 6.26 3.65 7.94
N GLN A 26 5.03 3.79 8.44
CA GLN A 26 3.85 4.18 7.66
C GLN A 26 3.96 5.62 7.15
N LEU A 27 4.45 6.55 7.98
CA LEU A 27 4.66 7.95 7.58
C LEU A 27 5.83 8.10 6.59
N ALA A 28 6.88 7.28 6.73
CA ALA A 28 7.98 7.26 5.80
C ALA A 28 7.52 6.83 4.40
N VAL A 29 6.67 5.79 4.32
CA VAL A 29 6.10 5.38 3.03
C VAL A 29 5.04 6.34 2.51
N ASP A 30 4.22 6.98 3.36
CA ASP A 30 3.32 8.07 2.93
C ASP A 30 4.13 9.18 2.22
N THR A 31 5.24 9.58 2.83
CA THR A 31 6.13 10.61 2.28
C THR A 31 6.75 10.16 0.96
N LEU A 32 7.21 8.92 0.88
CA LEU A 32 7.81 8.35 -0.33
C LEU A 32 6.81 8.29 -1.49
N ILE A 33 5.60 7.79 -1.24
CA ILE A 33 4.51 7.69 -2.21
C ILE A 33 4.15 9.07 -2.75
N ASN A 34 3.94 10.03 -1.85
CA ASN A 34 3.58 11.39 -2.24
C ASN A 34 4.73 12.11 -3.00
N THR A 35 5.97 11.92 -2.58
CA THR A 35 7.14 12.58 -3.20
C THR A 35 7.40 12.06 -4.62
N LEU A 36 7.23 10.76 -4.84
CA LEU A 36 7.41 10.15 -6.16
C LEU A 36 6.13 10.17 -7.00
N ASN A 37 5.02 10.69 -6.47
CA ASN A 37 3.70 10.67 -7.11
C ASN A 37 3.32 9.26 -7.61
N MET A 38 3.56 8.26 -6.76
CA MET A 38 3.34 6.85 -7.11
C MET A 38 1.85 6.56 -7.27
N LYS A 39 1.52 5.60 -8.14
CA LYS A 39 0.13 5.17 -8.36
C LYS A 39 -0.14 3.87 -7.62
N SER A 40 -1.32 3.78 -7.01
CA SER A 40 -1.84 2.51 -6.49
C SER A 40 -2.12 1.58 -7.68
N VAL A 41 -1.49 0.41 -7.67
CA VAL A 41 -1.63 -0.62 -8.72
C VAL A 41 -2.40 -1.84 -8.24
N HIS A 42 -2.50 -2.03 -6.92
CA HIS A 42 -3.22 -3.16 -6.34
C HIS A 42 -3.69 -2.88 -4.91
N ILE A 43 -4.81 -3.50 -4.54
CA ILE A 43 -5.33 -3.49 -3.17
C ILE A 43 -5.20 -4.91 -2.62
N LEU A 44 -4.63 -5.05 -1.44
CA LEU A 44 -4.49 -6.35 -0.79
C LEU A 44 -5.60 -6.52 0.25
N ASN A 45 -6.52 -7.43 -0.03
CA ASN A 45 -7.68 -7.69 0.82
C ASN A 45 -7.41 -8.90 1.73
N TRP A 46 -6.95 -8.64 2.96
CA TRP A 46 -6.73 -9.64 3.98
C TRP A 46 -7.80 -9.58 5.07
N THR A 47 -8.39 -10.74 5.39
CA THR A 47 -9.35 -10.90 6.51
C THR A 47 -8.71 -10.72 7.88
N CYS A 48 -7.39 -10.85 7.97
CA CYS A 48 -6.60 -10.68 9.19
C CYS A 48 -6.21 -9.23 9.48
N VAL A 49 -6.66 -8.26 8.66
CA VAL A 49 -6.36 -6.83 8.81
C VAL A 49 -7.66 -6.05 8.96
N GLU A 50 -7.67 -5.07 9.86
CA GLU A 50 -8.84 -4.22 10.11
C GLU A 50 -9.22 -3.45 8.83
N PRO A 51 -10.51 -3.43 8.44
CA PRO A 51 -10.97 -2.73 7.26
C PRO A 51 -10.90 -1.21 7.47
N VAL A 52 -10.25 -0.52 6.54
CA VAL A 52 -10.12 0.93 6.47
C VAL A 52 -10.54 1.35 5.07
N ILE A 53 -11.43 2.34 5.01
CA ILE A 53 -11.83 3.01 3.77
C ILE A 53 -11.81 4.51 4.05
N ALA A 54 -11.07 5.24 3.23
CA ALA A 54 -10.96 6.69 3.33
C ALA A 54 -10.84 7.30 1.92
N TYR A 55 -10.83 8.63 1.83
CA TYR A 55 -10.42 9.31 0.60
C TYR A 55 -8.93 9.08 0.34
N ASP A 56 -8.54 9.02 -0.93
CA ASP A 56 -7.13 8.96 -1.31
C ASP A 56 -6.37 10.19 -0.77
N PRO A 57 -5.37 10.00 0.11
CA PRO A 57 -4.64 11.10 0.73
C PRO A 57 -3.62 11.75 -0.20
N TYR A 58 -3.33 11.15 -1.37
CA TYR A 58 -2.36 11.66 -2.34
C TYR A 58 -3.03 12.42 -3.48
N GLU A 59 -4.36 12.37 -3.56
CA GLU A 59 -5.12 13.07 -4.59
C GLU A 59 -5.39 14.53 -4.20
N ASN A 60 -4.83 15.48 -4.97
CA ASN A 60 -4.87 16.91 -4.62
C ASN A 60 -6.10 17.67 -5.15
N THR A 61 -6.84 17.12 -6.11
CA THR A 61 -7.83 17.89 -6.90
C THR A 61 -9.23 17.28 -6.94
N SER A 62 -9.33 15.96 -7.02
CA SER A 62 -10.58 15.21 -7.01
C SER A 62 -10.55 14.34 -5.76
N ARG A 63 -11.64 14.23 -5.00
CA ARG A 63 -11.74 13.25 -3.90
C ARG A 63 -12.49 12.02 -4.40
N GLU A 64 -12.13 11.57 -5.60
CA GLU A 64 -12.88 10.56 -6.33
C GLU A 64 -12.33 9.16 -6.03
N ASN A 65 -11.04 9.06 -5.70
CA ASN A 65 -10.44 7.78 -5.33
C ASN A 65 -10.53 7.51 -3.83
N LEU A 66 -10.61 6.22 -3.52
CA LEU A 66 -10.63 5.71 -2.16
C LEU A 66 -9.30 5.03 -1.83
N ALA A 67 -8.82 5.26 -0.62
CA ALA A 67 -7.73 4.51 -0.01
C ALA A 67 -8.29 3.35 0.83
N PHE A 68 -7.55 2.25 0.86
CA PHE A 68 -7.94 0.99 1.52
C PHE A 68 -6.95 0.59 2.62
N SER A 69 -7.23 -0.51 3.33
CA SER A 69 -6.39 -1.01 4.43
C SER A 69 -4.95 -1.28 4.03
N ILE A 70 -4.74 -1.93 2.87
CA ILE A 70 -3.42 -2.25 2.34
C ILE A 70 -3.42 -2.04 0.84
N GLU A 71 -2.48 -1.24 0.37
CA GLU A 71 -2.33 -0.87 -1.03
C GLU A 71 -0.89 -1.02 -1.48
N VAL A 72 -0.72 -1.40 -2.75
CA VAL A 72 0.57 -1.53 -3.42
C VAL A 72 0.71 -0.36 -4.38
N TYR A 73 1.76 0.42 -4.19
CA TYR A 73 2.14 1.52 -5.05
C TYR A 73 3.37 1.15 -5.87
N GLU A 74 3.42 1.60 -7.12
CA GLU A 74 4.52 1.31 -8.03
C GLU A 74 5.17 2.59 -8.57
N GLU A 75 6.49 2.59 -8.65
CA GLU A 75 7.28 3.55 -9.43
C GLU A 75 8.17 2.78 -10.42
N PRO A 76 7.71 2.61 -11.68
CA PRO A 76 8.39 1.77 -12.66
C PRO A 76 9.79 2.26 -13.05
N SER A 77 10.03 3.57 -13.03
CA SER A 77 11.33 4.13 -13.44
C SER A 77 12.45 3.77 -12.47
N LEU A 78 12.13 3.67 -11.18
CA LEU A 78 13.06 3.29 -10.11
C LEU A 78 13.02 1.80 -9.78
N LYS A 79 12.06 1.07 -10.35
CA LYS A 79 11.76 -0.33 -10.01
C LYS A 79 11.52 -0.49 -8.50
N ILE A 80 10.69 0.36 -7.92
CA ILE A 80 10.33 0.31 -6.50
C ILE A 80 8.85 0.00 -6.37
N LEU A 81 8.54 -0.95 -5.48
CA LEU A 81 7.20 -1.16 -4.96
C LEU A 81 7.15 -0.71 -3.51
N VAL A 82 6.07 -0.05 -3.14
CA VAL A 82 5.82 0.37 -1.76
C VAL A 82 4.49 -0.22 -1.33
N ILE A 83 4.49 -0.97 -0.24
CA ILE A 83 3.24 -1.34 0.44
C ILE A 83 2.91 -0.24 1.42
N GLN A 84 1.69 0.27 1.39
CA GLN A 84 1.16 1.08 2.48
C GLN A 84 0.09 0.29 3.22
N GLN A 85 0.23 0.18 4.54
CA GLN A 85 -0.71 -0.50 5.41
C GLN A 85 -1.25 0.50 6.43
N ARG A 86 -2.56 0.76 6.38
CA ARG A 86 -3.30 1.64 7.30
C ARG A 86 -4.07 0.85 8.36
N GLY A 87 -4.53 -0.35 8.02
CA GLY A 87 -5.22 -1.23 8.96
C GLY A 87 -4.25 -2.00 9.86
N ASN A 88 -4.62 -2.18 11.13
CA ASN A 88 -3.84 -3.02 12.04
C ASN A 88 -4.12 -4.51 11.78
N ILE A 89 -3.15 -5.35 12.14
CA ILE A 89 -3.36 -6.80 12.16
C ILE A 89 -4.29 -7.12 13.34
N VAL A 90 -5.35 -7.87 13.07
CA VAL A 90 -6.31 -8.33 14.08
C VAL A 90 -5.57 -9.17 15.13
N LEU A 91 -5.89 -8.95 16.41
CA LEU A 91 -5.25 -9.66 17.51
C LEU A 91 -5.34 -11.19 17.33
N GLY A 92 -4.20 -11.87 17.44
CA GLY A 92 -4.11 -13.33 17.26
C GLY A 92 -4.04 -13.81 15.81
N LYS A 93 -4.10 -12.92 14.81
CA LYS A 93 -4.08 -13.25 13.38
C LYS A 93 -2.74 -13.03 12.68
N ARG A 94 -1.67 -12.82 13.43
CA ARG A 94 -0.32 -12.53 12.88
C ARG A 94 0.20 -13.65 11.97
N GLN A 95 -0.06 -14.92 12.28
CA GLN A 95 0.40 -16.03 11.45
C GLN A 95 -0.31 -16.02 10.09
N GLU A 96 -1.64 -15.85 10.08
CA GLU A 96 -2.46 -15.70 8.86
C GLU A 96 -2.06 -14.47 8.00
N PHE A 97 -1.43 -13.46 8.61
CA PHE A 97 -0.91 -12.30 7.87
C PHE A 97 0.43 -12.56 7.17
N VAL A 98 1.23 -13.50 7.68
CA VAL A 98 2.59 -13.78 7.17
C VAL A 98 2.60 -14.98 6.21
N ASP A 99 1.66 -15.91 6.36
CA ASP A 99 1.47 -17.09 5.49
C ASP A 99 0.90 -16.72 4.11
#